data_AF-A0A257H0X5-F1
#
_entry.id   AF-A0A257H0X5-F1
#
_cell.length_a   1.000
_cell.length_b   1.000
_cell.length_c   1.000
_cell.angle_alpha   90.00
_cell.angle_beta   90.00
_cell.angle_gamma   90.00
#
_symmetry.space_group_name_H-M   'P 1'
#
loop_
_entity.id
_entity.type
_entity.pdbx_description
1 polymer ?
#
loop_
_entity_poly.entity_id
_entity_poly.type
_entity_poly.pdbx_seq_one_letter_code
_entity_poly.pdbx_strand_id
1 'polypeptide(L)'
;MLDASLISVSSSTEVATAVLIGWEPATEIHGQSAPAACNTTPLPYLKLANPEWTPKAQDLAMLITMVDSLSAPFANLLHACLANDTDMKAFLAVPGSCHHHHAFRGGLLAHTIEVMLLVERMCEAMKGADRDVAIAAAMLHDIGKCREYTINRLDMSRRTKQGKLLVHRQIGYAMLLDALKRCPIEAHMSLELQHCLVAADGPNYMSLPRKQTIEAHILQAADGVSASAKSEDRR
;
A
#
# COMPACT_ATOMS: atom_id res chain seq x y z
N MET A 1 -36.70 20.57 -51.98
CA MET A 1 -36.16 21.78 -51.31
C MET A 1 -36.04 21.45 -49.83
N LEU A 2 -34.80 21.28 -49.33
CA LEU A 2 -34.27 21.44 -47.96
C LEU A 2 -34.92 20.62 -46.80
N ASP A 3 -34.25 20.03 -45.81
CA ASP A 3 -32.84 19.70 -45.49
C ASP A 3 -32.87 18.75 -44.25
N ALA A 4 -31.78 18.04 -43.99
CA ALA A 4 -31.57 17.03 -42.95
C ALA A 4 -31.10 17.61 -41.58
N SER A 5 -31.17 16.78 -40.53
CA SER A 5 -30.37 16.71 -39.27
C SER A 5 -31.26 16.66 -38.00
N LEU A 6 -31.34 15.54 -37.26
CA LEU A 6 -30.39 15.05 -36.24
C LEU A 6 -29.92 16.14 -35.27
N ILE A 7 -30.52 16.21 -34.08
CA ILE A 7 -29.86 16.75 -32.89
C ILE A 7 -30.08 15.80 -31.72
N SER A 8 -28.96 15.23 -31.29
CA SER A 8 -28.73 14.45 -30.08
C SER A 8 -29.05 15.22 -28.81
N VAL A 9 -29.75 14.61 -27.86
CA VAL A 9 -29.83 15.10 -26.49
C VAL A 9 -28.57 14.66 -25.76
N SER A 10 -27.57 15.55 -25.68
CA SER A 10 -26.39 15.38 -24.82
C SER A 10 -26.57 16.16 -23.51
N SER A 11 -26.24 15.48 -22.41
CA SER A 11 -26.11 15.96 -21.04
C SER A 11 -25.45 17.35 -20.94
N SER A 12 -26.21 18.35 -20.51
CA SER A 12 -25.72 19.74 -20.37
C SER A 12 -26.13 20.42 -19.05
N THR A 13 -26.69 19.67 -18.10
CA THR A 13 -27.12 20.24 -16.80
C THR A 13 -26.01 20.38 -15.76
N GLU A 14 -24.94 19.58 -15.81
CA GLU A 14 -23.83 19.69 -14.84
C GLU A 14 -22.90 20.87 -15.12
N VAL A 15 -22.62 21.16 -16.39
CA VAL A 15 -21.70 22.24 -16.79
C VAL A 15 -22.28 23.63 -16.48
N ALA A 16 -23.59 23.80 -16.60
CA ALA A 16 -24.26 25.08 -16.37
C ALA A 16 -24.23 25.53 -14.88
N THR A 17 -24.09 24.59 -13.93
CA THR A 17 -24.12 24.90 -12.50
C THR A 17 -22.74 25.33 -11.98
N ALA A 18 -21.65 24.82 -12.54
CA ALA A 18 -20.28 25.15 -12.11
C ALA A 18 -19.89 26.62 -12.38
N VAL A 19 -20.40 27.20 -13.47
CA VAL A 19 -20.09 28.58 -13.90
C VAL A 19 -20.72 29.64 -12.97
N LEU A 20 -21.87 29.34 -12.36
CA LEU A 20 -22.61 30.31 -11.51
C LEU A 20 -21.98 30.53 -10.12
N ILE A 21 -21.09 29.63 -9.68
CA ILE A 21 -20.44 29.67 -8.35
C ILE A 21 -18.94 30.01 -8.44
N GLY A 22 -18.43 30.36 -9.62
CA GLY A 22 -17.01 30.67 -9.82
C GLY A 22 -16.09 29.47 -9.55
N TRP A 23 -16.62 28.25 -9.62
CA TRP A 23 -15.85 27.04 -9.44
C TRP A 23 -15.30 26.60 -10.81
N GLU A 24 -14.05 26.94 -11.08
CA GLU A 24 -13.31 26.29 -12.16
C GLU A 24 -12.89 24.89 -11.70
N PRO A 25 -13.21 23.80 -12.45
CA PRO A 25 -12.64 22.50 -12.15
C PRO A 25 -11.13 22.66 -12.15
N ALA A 26 -10.46 22.14 -11.12
CA ALA A 26 -9.01 22.21 -11.02
C ALA A 26 -8.42 21.62 -12.31
N THR A 27 -7.95 22.50 -13.19
CA THR A 27 -7.17 22.13 -14.37
C THR A 27 -6.04 21.26 -13.88
N GLU A 28 -5.81 20.13 -14.54
CA GLU A 28 -4.69 19.24 -14.27
C GLU A 28 -3.44 20.08 -13.97
N ILE A 29 -2.93 19.94 -12.75
CA ILE A 29 -1.64 20.47 -12.35
C ILE A 29 -0.54 19.68 -13.07
N HIS A 30 -0.47 19.81 -14.39
CA HIS A 30 0.66 19.42 -15.21
C HIS A 30 1.65 20.57 -15.20
N GLY A 31 2.61 20.51 -14.27
CA GLY A 31 3.62 21.54 -14.18
C GLY A 31 4.49 21.50 -12.93
N GLN A 32 4.81 20.32 -12.39
CA GLN A 32 6.03 20.18 -11.61
C GLN A 32 6.87 19.11 -12.32
N SER A 33 7.88 19.58 -13.04
CA SER A 33 9.02 18.73 -13.41
C SER A 33 9.40 17.91 -12.19
N ALA A 34 9.39 16.58 -12.33
CA ALA A 34 9.79 15.67 -11.27
C ALA A 34 11.07 16.20 -10.62
N PRO A 35 11.17 16.25 -9.27
CA PRO A 35 12.42 16.60 -8.63
C PRO A 35 13.50 15.70 -9.23
N ALA A 36 14.64 16.30 -9.60
CA ALA A 36 15.77 15.58 -10.17
C ALA A 36 15.97 14.29 -9.39
N ALA A 37 15.85 13.16 -10.10
CA ALA A 37 15.94 11.84 -9.50
C ALA A 37 17.13 11.82 -8.54
N CYS A 38 16.90 11.37 -7.31
CA CYS A 38 18.00 11.08 -6.41
C CYS A 38 18.85 10.01 -7.10
N ASN A 39 19.95 10.43 -7.75
CA ASN A 39 20.81 9.61 -8.61
C ASN A 39 21.59 8.52 -7.86
N THR A 40 21.21 8.22 -6.62
CA THR A 40 21.73 7.09 -5.86
C THR A 40 20.65 6.04 -5.78
N THR A 41 20.88 4.90 -6.41
CA THR A 41 20.14 3.66 -6.10
C THR A 41 20.07 3.53 -4.58
N PRO A 42 18.87 3.46 -3.98
CA PRO A 42 18.75 3.33 -2.54
C PRO A 42 19.51 2.07 -2.10
N LEU A 43 20.14 2.14 -0.92
CA LEU A 43 20.76 0.97 -0.33
C LEU A 43 19.71 -0.16 -0.25
N PRO A 44 20.11 -1.43 -0.40
CA PRO A 44 19.19 -2.55 -0.31
C PRO A 44 18.81 -2.81 1.16
N TYR A 45 18.09 -1.87 1.79
CA TYR A 45 17.88 -1.81 3.24
C TYR A 45 17.32 -3.10 3.84
N LEU A 46 16.44 -3.81 3.12
CA LEU A 46 15.91 -5.12 3.57
C LEU A 46 17.00 -6.19 3.66
N LYS A 47 17.97 -6.18 2.74
CA LYS A 47 19.09 -7.13 2.73
C LYS A 47 20.11 -6.84 3.83
N LEU A 48 20.11 -5.62 4.34
CA LEU A 48 20.96 -5.17 5.44
C LEU A 48 20.29 -5.34 6.81
N ALA A 49 19.01 -5.70 6.86
CA ALA A 49 18.27 -5.86 8.10
C ALA A 49 18.84 -7.03 8.93
N ASN A 50 18.92 -6.84 10.25
CA ASN A 50 19.36 -7.91 11.14
C ASN A 50 18.30 -9.03 11.21
N PRO A 51 18.61 -10.28 10.81
CA PRO A 51 17.65 -11.39 10.83
C PRO A 51 17.10 -11.73 12.22
N GLU A 52 17.81 -11.38 13.30
CA GLU A 52 17.38 -11.62 14.68
C GLU A 52 16.20 -10.74 15.14
N TRP A 53 15.88 -9.69 14.37
CA TRP A 53 14.74 -8.83 14.66
C TRP A 53 13.40 -9.52 14.41
N THR A 54 13.34 -10.50 13.50
CA THR A 54 12.18 -11.38 13.33
C THR A 54 12.35 -12.67 14.13
N PRO A 55 11.28 -13.25 14.72
CA PRO A 55 11.35 -14.59 15.30
C PRO A 55 11.62 -15.70 14.28
N LYS A 56 11.29 -15.48 12.99
CA LYS A 56 11.48 -16.45 11.90
C LYS A 56 12.33 -15.80 10.80
N ALA A 57 13.62 -16.10 10.79
CA ALA A 57 14.55 -15.53 9.82
C ALA A 57 14.18 -15.90 8.36
N GLN A 58 13.53 -17.05 8.15
CA GLN A 58 13.05 -17.47 6.82
C GLN A 58 12.02 -16.50 6.24
N ASP A 59 11.20 -15.87 7.08
CA ASP A 59 10.20 -14.91 6.63
C ASP A 59 10.87 -13.66 6.03
N LEU A 60 11.97 -13.18 6.64
CA LEU A 60 12.74 -12.06 6.08
C LEU A 60 13.35 -12.44 4.71
N ALA A 61 13.89 -13.65 4.58
CA ALA A 61 14.43 -14.13 3.30
C ALA A 61 13.35 -14.24 2.20
N MET A 62 12.15 -14.69 2.58
CA MET A 62 11.00 -14.75 1.66
C MET A 62 10.59 -13.34 1.20
N LEU A 63 10.49 -12.38 2.13
CA LEU A 63 10.19 -10.99 1.80
C LEU A 63 11.22 -10.41 0.82
N ILE A 64 12.51 -10.58 1.11
CA ILE A 64 13.61 -10.12 0.23
C ILE A 64 13.46 -10.73 -1.17
N THR A 65 13.17 -12.04 -1.25
CA THR A 65 12.99 -12.74 -2.53
C THR A 65 11.84 -12.18 -3.35
N MET A 66 10.69 -11.89 -2.71
CA MET A 66 9.56 -11.28 -3.40
C MET A 66 9.86 -9.84 -3.85
N VAL A 67 10.53 -9.04 -3.02
CA VAL A 67 10.91 -7.66 -3.38
C VAL A 67 11.93 -7.66 -4.54
N ASP A 68 12.90 -8.57 -4.53
CA ASP A 68 13.89 -8.72 -5.60
C ASP A 68 13.27 -9.20 -6.93
N SER A 69 12.07 -9.78 -6.89
CA SER A 69 11.35 -10.22 -8.09
C SER A 69 10.58 -9.11 -8.81
N LEU A 70 10.52 -7.90 -8.24
CA LEU A 70 9.86 -6.74 -8.83
C LEU A 70 10.81 -6.02 -9.80
N SER A 71 10.25 -5.13 -10.63
CA SER A 71 11.09 -4.19 -11.38
C SER A 71 11.90 -3.29 -10.44
N ALA A 72 13.06 -2.84 -10.92
CA ALA A 72 13.99 -2.03 -10.13
C ALA A 72 13.34 -0.77 -9.49
N PRO A 73 12.45 -0.01 -10.16
CA PRO A 73 11.78 1.14 -9.53
C PRO A 73 10.95 0.75 -8.29
N PHE A 74 10.21 -0.36 -8.36
CA PHE A 74 9.40 -0.82 -7.24
C PHE A 74 10.24 -1.43 -6.11
N ALA A 75 11.23 -2.26 -6.44
CA ALA A 75 12.15 -2.80 -5.45
C ALA A 75 12.85 -1.67 -4.66
N ASN A 76 13.32 -0.64 -5.37
CA ASN A 76 13.94 0.56 -4.79
C ASN A 76 12.95 1.33 -3.89
N LEU A 77 11.71 1.52 -4.33
CA LEU A 77 10.67 2.18 -3.54
C LEU A 77 10.38 1.42 -2.23
N LEU A 78 10.27 0.09 -2.28
CA LEU A 78 9.99 -0.73 -1.11
C LEU A 78 11.16 -0.75 -0.11
N HIS A 79 12.41 -0.80 -0.60
CA HIS A 79 13.58 -0.58 0.24
C HIS A 79 13.56 0.81 0.91
N ALA A 80 13.19 1.86 0.16
CA ALA A 80 13.14 3.23 0.67
C ALA A 80 12.03 3.46 1.72
N CYS A 81 10.97 2.65 1.73
CA CYS A 81 9.91 2.71 2.74
C CYS A 81 10.37 2.23 4.13
N LEU A 82 11.40 1.39 4.20
CA LEU A 82 11.99 0.84 5.44
C LEU A 82 13.47 1.22 5.57
N ALA A 83 13.84 2.41 5.11
CA ALA A 83 15.23 2.87 5.06
C ALA A 83 15.90 3.14 6.43
N ASN A 84 15.16 3.02 7.53
CA ASN A 84 15.71 3.22 8.88
C ASN A 84 15.50 1.99 9.76
N ASP A 85 16.48 1.72 10.62
CA ASP A 85 16.50 0.54 11.50
C ASP A 85 15.33 0.49 12.48
N THR A 86 14.79 1.64 12.89
CA THR A 86 13.69 1.66 13.87
C THR A 86 12.41 1.11 13.24
N ASP A 87 12.03 1.63 12.08
CA ASP A 87 10.87 1.17 11.32
C ASP A 87 11.08 -0.26 10.82
N MET A 88 12.27 -0.58 10.30
CA MET A 88 12.60 -1.95 9.86
C MET A 88 12.45 -2.96 11.00
N LYS A 89 13.10 -2.69 12.15
CA LYS A 89 13.02 -3.58 13.31
C LYS A 89 11.58 -3.72 13.81
N ALA A 90 10.80 -2.64 13.80
CA ALA A 90 9.40 -2.70 14.17
C ALA A 90 8.59 -3.53 13.16
N PHE A 91 8.75 -3.29 11.85
CA PHE A 91 8.09 -4.05 10.80
C PHE A 91 8.31 -5.57 10.93
N LEU A 92 9.54 -5.98 11.26
CA LEU A 92 9.91 -7.38 11.45
C LEU A 92 9.46 -8.00 12.79
N ALA A 93 9.07 -7.19 13.78
CA ALA A 93 8.88 -7.65 15.16
C ALA A 93 7.49 -7.39 15.77
N VAL A 94 6.77 -6.35 15.33
CA VAL A 94 5.44 -6.03 15.89
C VAL A 94 4.39 -7.07 15.48
N PRO A 95 3.30 -7.21 16.23
CA PRO A 95 2.20 -8.06 15.81
C PRO A 95 1.44 -7.47 14.61
N GLY A 96 0.79 -8.34 13.85
CA GLY A 96 -0.09 -7.95 12.73
C GLY A 96 -1.41 -7.35 13.24
N SER A 97 -1.88 -7.78 14.41
CA SER A 97 -3.01 -7.16 15.10
C SER A 97 -2.84 -7.24 16.61
N CYS A 98 -3.57 -6.42 17.39
CA CYS A 98 -3.46 -6.52 18.85
C CYS A 98 -4.11 -7.79 19.40
N HIS A 99 -5.27 -8.20 18.87
CA HIS A 99 -6.16 -9.21 19.49
C HIS A 99 -6.77 -10.21 18.49
N HIS A 100 -6.44 -10.12 17.19
CA HIS A 100 -7.05 -10.91 16.13
C HIS A 100 -6.02 -11.84 15.47
N HIS A 101 -6.12 -12.07 14.16
CA HIS A 101 -5.14 -12.82 13.39
C HIS A 101 -3.76 -12.18 13.52
N HIS A 102 -2.73 -13.02 13.51
CA HIS A 102 -1.34 -12.58 13.57
C HIS A 102 -0.98 -11.72 14.80
N ALA A 103 -1.70 -11.91 15.92
CA ALA A 103 -1.44 -11.27 17.20
C ALA A 103 -0.25 -11.92 17.97
N PHE A 104 0.91 -12.00 17.33
CA PHE A 104 2.15 -12.51 17.89
C PHE A 104 3.35 -11.69 17.39
N ARG A 105 4.49 -11.71 18.11
CA ARG A 105 5.71 -11.02 17.67
C ARG A 105 6.11 -11.47 16.26
N GLY A 106 6.32 -10.54 15.33
CA GLY A 106 6.61 -10.83 13.92
C GLY A 106 5.38 -11.15 13.07
N GLY A 107 4.18 -11.04 13.65
CA GLY A 107 2.92 -11.29 12.95
C GLY A 107 2.66 -10.31 11.81
N LEU A 108 3.17 -9.07 11.89
CA LEU A 108 3.05 -8.11 10.78
C LEU A 108 3.77 -8.64 9.53
N LEU A 109 5.04 -9.05 9.67
CA LEU A 109 5.81 -9.65 8.58
C LEU A 109 5.14 -10.91 8.02
N ALA A 110 4.69 -11.82 8.89
CA ALA A 110 4.02 -13.04 8.48
C ALA A 110 2.76 -12.75 7.67
N HIS A 111 1.92 -11.82 8.15
CA HIS A 111 0.73 -11.37 7.46
C HIS A 111 1.06 -10.77 6.09
N THR A 112 2.02 -9.84 6.04
CA THR A 112 2.42 -9.19 4.79
C THR A 112 2.88 -10.22 3.76
N ILE A 113 3.66 -11.23 4.15
CA ILE A 113 4.11 -12.28 3.24
C ILE A 113 2.94 -13.12 2.73
N GLU A 114 2.01 -13.52 3.60
CA GLU A 114 0.81 -14.25 3.20
C GLU A 114 -0.01 -13.47 2.18
N VAL A 115 -0.24 -12.17 2.42
CA VAL A 115 -0.97 -11.30 1.50
C VAL A 115 -0.21 -11.15 0.18
N MET A 116 1.10 -10.90 0.20
CA MET A 116 1.91 -10.79 -1.03
C MET A 116 1.86 -12.08 -1.87
N LEU A 117 1.96 -13.26 -1.25
CA LEU A 117 1.86 -14.54 -1.94
C LEU A 117 0.48 -14.75 -2.55
N LEU A 118 -0.59 -14.43 -1.82
CA LEU A 118 -1.96 -14.51 -2.34
C LEU A 118 -2.17 -13.55 -3.50
N VAL A 119 -1.72 -12.31 -3.38
CA VAL A 119 -1.79 -11.30 -4.44
C VAL A 119 -1.05 -11.77 -5.68
N GLU A 120 0.16 -12.33 -5.54
CA GLU A 120 0.92 -12.87 -6.68
C GLU A 120 0.12 -13.93 -7.45
N ARG A 121 -0.50 -14.88 -6.74
CA ARG A 121 -1.35 -15.92 -7.37
C ARG A 121 -2.61 -15.37 -8.01
N MET A 122 -3.22 -14.36 -7.41
CA MET A 122 -4.39 -13.71 -7.97
C MET A 122 -4.05 -12.92 -9.24
N CYS A 123 -2.90 -12.24 -9.27
CA CYS A 123 -2.41 -11.55 -10.46
C CYS A 123 -2.14 -12.52 -11.62
N GLU A 124 -1.63 -13.73 -11.36
CA GLU A 124 -1.46 -14.77 -12.40
C GLU A 124 -2.81 -15.15 -13.07
N ALA A 125 -3.90 -15.13 -12.31
CA ALA A 125 -5.23 -15.50 -12.80
C ALA A 125 -6.01 -14.34 -13.44
N MET A 126 -5.70 -13.10 -13.07
CA MET A 126 -6.47 -11.90 -13.42
C MET A 126 -5.80 -11.13 -14.56
N LYS A 127 -6.41 -11.17 -15.76
CA LYS A 127 -5.89 -10.40 -16.91
C LYS A 127 -5.96 -8.90 -16.64
N GLY A 128 -4.86 -8.20 -16.90
CA GLY A 128 -4.79 -6.73 -16.83
C GLY A 128 -4.41 -6.18 -15.46
N ALA A 129 -4.13 -7.03 -14.47
CA ALA A 129 -3.52 -6.58 -13.22
C ALA A 129 -2.03 -6.30 -13.42
N ASP A 130 -1.55 -5.16 -12.94
CA ASP A 130 -0.13 -4.88 -12.83
C ASP A 130 0.43 -5.57 -11.56
N ARG A 131 1.31 -6.55 -11.79
CA ARG A 131 1.89 -7.36 -10.71
C ARG A 131 2.73 -6.52 -9.75
N ASP A 132 3.47 -5.54 -10.24
CA ASP A 132 4.38 -4.76 -9.40
C ASP A 132 3.59 -3.80 -8.49
N VAL A 133 2.55 -3.14 -9.03
CA VAL A 133 1.62 -2.33 -8.22
C VAL A 133 0.95 -3.20 -7.16
N ALA A 134 0.44 -4.37 -7.54
CA ALA A 134 -0.30 -5.23 -6.62
C ALA A 134 0.59 -5.75 -5.48
N ILE A 135 1.79 -6.27 -5.78
CA ILE A 135 2.72 -6.78 -4.76
C ILE A 135 3.25 -5.64 -3.87
N ALA A 136 3.55 -4.47 -4.45
CA ALA A 136 3.95 -3.31 -3.65
C ALA A 136 2.81 -2.85 -2.73
N ALA A 137 1.57 -2.82 -3.20
CA ALA A 137 0.42 -2.49 -2.37
C ALA A 137 0.23 -3.51 -1.25
N ALA A 138 0.41 -4.81 -1.54
CA ALA A 138 0.40 -5.88 -0.54
C ALA A 138 1.50 -5.72 0.52
N MET A 139 2.71 -5.33 0.14
CA MET A 139 3.77 -5.08 1.12
C MET A 139 3.45 -3.87 2.03
N LEU A 140 2.84 -2.84 1.45
CA LEU A 140 2.67 -1.53 2.10
C LEU A 140 1.35 -1.33 2.83
N HIS A 141 0.31 -2.15 2.59
CA HIS A 141 -1.04 -1.92 3.13
C HIS A 141 -1.07 -1.70 4.65
N ASP A 142 -0.24 -2.46 5.37
CA ASP A 142 -0.15 -2.44 6.82
C ASP A 142 1.18 -1.90 7.36
N ILE A 143 2.05 -1.36 6.50
CA ILE A 143 3.41 -0.95 6.90
C ILE A 143 3.41 0.05 8.06
N GLY A 144 2.38 0.92 8.13
CA GLY A 144 2.25 1.90 9.20
C GLY A 144 2.12 1.30 10.61
N LYS A 145 1.81 0.01 10.74
CA LYS A 145 1.80 -0.71 12.02
C LYS A 145 3.18 -0.70 12.69
N CYS A 146 4.28 -0.56 11.93
CA CYS A 146 5.63 -0.41 12.47
C CYS A 146 5.80 0.86 13.32
N ARG A 147 5.03 1.92 13.04
CA ARG A 147 5.01 3.17 13.81
C ARG A 147 3.78 3.29 14.71
N GLU A 148 2.76 2.47 14.51
CA GLU A 148 1.57 2.41 15.36
C GLU A 148 1.81 1.64 16.66
N TYR A 149 2.45 0.47 16.56
CA TYR A 149 2.67 -0.44 17.67
C TYR A 149 4.07 -0.28 18.27
N THR A 150 4.20 -0.68 19.54
CA THR A 150 5.51 -0.73 20.22
C THR A 150 6.00 -2.16 20.31
N ILE A 151 7.31 -2.36 20.22
CA ILE A 151 7.95 -3.64 20.50
C ILE A 151 8.03 -3.81 22.02
N ASN A 152 6.95 -4.31 22.63
CA ASN A 152 6.92 -4.61 24.06
C ASN A 152 6.63 -6.10 24.28
N ARG A 153 7.60 -6.81 24.86
CA ARG A 153 7.49 -8.26 25.13
C ARG A 153 6.39 -8.61 26.14
N LEU A 154 6.02 -7.67 27.00
CA LEU A 154 5.03 -7.90 28.07
C LEU A 154 3.62 -7.50 27.65
N ASP A 155 3.48 -6.65 26.63
CA ASP A 155 2.18 -6.14 26.16
C ASP A 155 2.24 -5.79 24.67
N MET A 156 1.76 -6.73 23.84
CA MET A 156 1.71 -6.57 22.38
C MET A 156 0.60 -5.63 21.90
N SER A 157 -0.29 -5.17 22.79
CA SER A 157 -1.35 -4.22 22.46
C SER A 157 -0.92 -2.76 22.59
N ARG A 158 0.28 -2.52 23.13
CA ARG A 158 0.76 -1.17 23.41
C ARG A 158 1.07 -0.40 22.13
N ARG A 159 0.38 0.73 21.97
CA ARG A 159 0.55 1.69 20.86
C ARG A 159 1.50 2.83 21.20
N THR A 160 2.18 3.36 20.18
CA THR A 160 3.02 4.57 20.28
C THR A 160 2.15 5.82 20.52
N LYS A 161 2.76 6.97 20.84
CA LYS A 161 2.01 8.23 20.93
C LYS A 161 1.31 8.56 19.61
N GLN A 162 2.01 8.39 18.48
CA GLN A 162 1.47 8.59 17.15
C GLN A 162 0.35 7.59 16.86
N GLY A 163 0.58 6.30 17.16
CA GLY A 163 -0.40 5.24 16.94
C GLY A 163 -1.69 5.42 17.73
N LYS A 164 -1.68 6.11 18.87
CA LYS A 164 -2.91 6.46 19.60
C LYS A 164 -3.75 7.53 18.90
N LEU A 165 -3.17 8.32 18.01
CA LEU A 165 -3.81 9.47 17.36
C LEU A 165 -4.07 9.24 15.87
N LEU A 166 -3.23 8.41 15.21
CA LEU A 166 -3.31 8.09 13.79
C LEU A 166 -3.36 6.58 13.62
N VAL A 167 -4.17 6.10 12.67
CA VAL A 167 -4.19 4.66 12.33
C VAL A 167 -3.10 4.35 11.31
N HIS A 168 -2.60 3.11 11.31
CA HIS A 168 -1.52 2.66 10.43
C HIS A 168 -1.73 3.05 8.97
N ARG A 169 -2.97 3.10 8.46
CA ARG A 169 -3.22 3.52 7.07
C ARG A 169 -2.72 4.93 6.76
N GLN A 170 -3.02 5.93 7.60
CA GLN A 170 -2.48 7.29 7.35
C GLN A 170 -0.95 7.33 7.53
N ILE A 171 -0.43 6.56 8.48
CA ILE A 171 1.00 6.50 8.74
C ILE A 171 1.74 5.85 7.56
N GLY A 172 1.25 4.72 7.05
CA GLY A 172 1.79 3.99 5.92
C GLY A 172 1.68 4.78 4.62
N TYR A 173 0.56 5.47 4.39
CA TYR A 173 0.42 6.39 3.26
C TYR A 173 1.46 7.53 3.32
N ALA A 174 1.69 8.12 4.49
CA ALA A 174 2.73 9.14 4.67
C ALA A 174 4.15 8.56 4.44
N MET A 175 4.40 7.32 4.85
CA MET A 175 5.67 6.61 4.57
C MET A 175 5.89 6.40 3.07
N LEU A 176 4.85 6.00 2.33
CA LEU A 176 4.90 5.86 0.88
C LEU A 176 5.24 7.20 0.21
N LEU A 177 4.54 8.28 0.57
CA LEU A 177 4.80 9.60 -0.02
C LEU A 177 6.23 10.10 0.24
N ASP A 178 6.78 9.82 1.41
CA ASP A 178 8.18 10.15 1.71
C ASP A 178 9.16 9.32 0.89
N ALA A 179 8.89 8.02 0.72
CA ALA A 179 9.70 7.14 -0.12
C ALA A 179 9.65 7.52 -1.60
N LEU A 180 8.49 7.90 -2.14
CA LEU A 180 8.31 8.34 -3.53
C LEU A 180 9.12 9.61 -3.87
N LYS A 181 9.38 10.49 -2.90
CA LYS A 181 10.27 11.65 -3.11
C LYS A 181 11.71 11.24 -3.40
N ARG A 182 12.16 10.12 -2.82
CA ARG A 182 13.51 9.58 -2.99
C ARG A 182 13.59 8.64 -4.20
N CYS A 183 12.57 7.82 -4.36
CA CYS A 183 12.50 6.75 -5.34
C CYS A 183 11.20 6.87 -6.13
N PRO A 184 11.11 7.83 -7.08
CA PRO A 184 9.93 7.99 -7.90
C PRO A 184 9.74 6.77 -8.81
N ILE A 185 8.47 6.45 -9.06
CA ILE A 185 8.03 5.50 -10.08
C ILE A 185 7.15 6.25 -11.09
N GLU A 186 6.74 5.58 -12.17
CA GLU A 186 5.84 6.15 -13.17
C GLU A 186 4.57 6.74 -12.53
N ALA A 187 4.14 7.92 -13.00
CA ALA A 187 3.11 8.70 -12.33
C ALA A 187 1.77 7.95 -12.20
N HIS A 188 1.35 7.23 -13.24
CA HIS A 188 0.12 6.44 -13.22
C HIS A 188 0.21 5.30 -12.20
N MET A 189 1.34 4.58 -12.17
CA MET A 189 1.62 3.50 -11.22
C MET A 189 1.65 3.99 -9.77
N SER A 190 2.23 5.17 -9.53
CA SER A 190 2.23 5.83 -8.23
C SER A 190 0.81 6.15 -7.76
N LEU A 191 -0.04 6.66 -8.66
CA LEU A 191 -1.43 6.95 -8.35
C LEU A 191 -2.24 5.68 -8.06
N GLU A 192 -2.04 4.63 -8.84
CA GLU A 192 -2.69 3.33 -8.64
C GLU A 192 -2.27 2.67 -7.32
N LEU A 193 -0.98 2.69 -6.98
CA LEU A 193 -0.47 2.21 -5.70
C LEU A 193 -1.09 2.99 -4.53
N GLN A 194 -1.13 4.32 -4.62
CA GLN A 194 -1.80 5.17 -3.63
C GLN A 194 -3.29 4.84 -3.51
N HIS A 195 -3.98 4.62 -4.63
CA HIS A 195 -5.37 4.23 -4.67
C HIS A 195 -5.59 2.87 -3.98
N CYS A 196 -4.74 1.88 -4.20
CA CYS A 196 -4.79 0.59 -3.50
C CYS A 196 -4.73 0.77 -1.98
N LEU A 197 -3.80 1.58 -1.46
CA LEU A 197 -3.64 1.78 -0.01
C LEU A 197 -4.84 2.49 0.64
N VAL A 198 -5.60 3.28 -0.12
CA VAL A 198 -6.74 4.05 0.39
C VAL A 198 -8.07 3.33 0.18
N ALA A 199 -8.23 2.59 -0.92
CA ALA A 199 -9.50 2.01 -1.33
C ALA A 199 -9.66 0.51 -0.99
N ALA A 200 -8.57 -0.21 -0.73
CA ALA A 200 -8.64 -1.66 -0.51
C ALA A 200 -9.29 -2.05 0.81
N ASP A 201 -9.29 -1.20 1.83
CA ASP A 201 -9.78 -1.55 3.16
C ASP A 201 -10.88 -0.60 3.64
N GLY A 202 -12.00 -1.17 4.06
CA GLY A 202 -13.12 -0.46 4.66
C GLY A 202 -14.48 -0.80 4.02
N PRO A 203 -15.53 -0.94 4.83
CA PRO A 203 -16.89 -1.11 4.32
C PRO A 203 -17.35 0.14 3.54
N ASN A 204 -18.26 -0.06 2.59
CA ASN A 204 -18.75 0.98 1.66
C ASN A 204 -19.26 2.28 2.34
N TYR A 205 -19.56 2.26 3.65
CA TYR A 205 -20.02 3.41 4.40
C TYR A 205 -18.91 4.35 4.90
N MET A 206 -17.63 3.97 4.81
CA MET A 206 -16.51 4.77 5.30
C MET A 206 -16.14 5.96 4.38
N SER A 207 -16.95 6.27 3.38
CA SER A 207 -16.71 7.35 2.39
C SER A 207 -15.34 7.27 1.71
N LEU A 208 -14.76 6.07 1.62
CA LEU A 208 -13.53 5.83 0.90
C LEU A 208 -13.80 5.80 -0.61
N PRO A 209 -12.81 6.13 -1.45
CA PRO A 209 -12.91 5.93 -2.89
C PRO A 209 -13.34 4.49 -3.20
N ARG A 210 -14.24 4.33 -4.16
CA ARG A 210 -14.58 2.98 -4.66
C ARG A 210 -13.34 2.38 -5.32
N LYS A 211 -13.17 1.07 -5.21
CA LYS A 211 -12.07 0.37 -5.88
C LYS A 211 -12.23 0.43 -7.39
N GLN A 212 -11.41 1.25 -8.03
CA GLN A 212 -11.37 1.47 -9.48
C GLN A 212 -10.34 0.60 -10.20
N THR A 213 -9.43 -0.05 -9.49
CA THR A 213 -8.35 -0.87 -10.05
C THR A 213 -8.48 -2.33 -9.65
N ILE A 214 -7.97 -3.24 -10.48
CA ILE A 214 -8.03 -4.69 -10.23
C ILE A 214 -7.18 -5.05 -9.01
N GLU A 215 -6.02 -4.40 -8.86
CA GLU A 215 -5.07 -4.53 -7.78
C GLU A 215 -5.70 -4.19 -6.43
N ALA A 216 -6.55 -3.16 -6.36
CA ALA A 216 -7.27 -2.83 -5.12
C ALA A 216 -8.29 -3.92 -4.74
N HIS A 217 -8.94 -4.55 -5.73
CA HIS A 217 -9.83 -5.69 -5.47
C HIS A 217 -9.06 -6.93 -5.03
N ILE A 218 -7.95 -7.23 -5.70
CA ILE A 218 -7.05 -8.33 -5.36
C ILE A 218 -6.51 -8.15 -3.94
N LEU A 219 -6.02 -6.95 -3.60
CA LEU A 219 -5.49 -6.64 -2.27
C LEU A 219 -6.52 -6.86 -1.17
N GLN A 220 -7.75 -6.34 -1.33
CA GLN A 220 -8.80 -6.56 -0.32
C GLN A 220 -9.11 -8.04 -0.13
N ALA A 221 -9.20 -8.78 -1.23
CA ALA A 221 -9.52 -10.20 -1.17
C ALA A 221 -8.40 -11.00 -0.49
N ALA A 222 -7.14 -10.75 -0.85
CA ALA A 222 -5.97 -11.40 -0.27
C ALA A 222 -5.84 -11.09 1.24
N ASP A 223 -5.99 -9.82 1.62
CA ASP A 223 -5.98 -9.38 3.02
C ASP A 223 -7.09 -10.06 3.83
N GLY A 224 -8.32 -10.02 3.32
CA GLY A 224 -9.47 -10.68 3.96
C GLY A 224 -9.30 -12.19 4.12
N VAL A 225 -8.67 -12.87 3.15
CA VAL A 225 -8.37 -14.31 3.23
C VAL A 225 -7.31 -14.59 4.30
N SER A 226 -6.19 -13.86 4.31
CA SER A 226 -5.14 -14.01 5.36
C SER A 226 -5.71 -13.72 6.75
N ALA A 227 -6.58 -12.70 6.87
CA ALA A 227 -7.23 -12.32 8.12
C ALA A 227 -8.23 -13.37 8.66
N SER A 228 -8.91 -14.09 7.76
CA SER A 228 -9.96 -15.06 8.09
C SER A 228 -9.46 -16.49 8.23
N ALA A 229 -8.32 -16.81 7.61
CA ALA A 229 -7.65 -18.09 7.80
C ALA A 229 -7.23 -18.21 9.26
N LYS A 230 -7.98 -18.99 10.05
CA LYS A 230 -7.70 -19.20 11.46
C LYS A 230 -6.24 -19.64 11.62
N SER A 231 -5.49 -18.94 12.46
CA SER A 231 -4.13 -19.32 12.88
C SER A 231 -4.13 -20.54 13.81
N GLU A 232 -5.03 -21.52 13.60
CA GLU A 232 -5.25 -22.65 14.49
C GLU A 232 -4.13 -23.70 14.45
N ASP A 233 -3.08 -23.56 13.61
CA ASP A 233 -2.12 -24.67 13.43
C ASP A 233 -0.65 -24.28 13.22
N ARG A 234 -0.08 -23.48 14.12
CA ARG A 234 1.40 -23.40 14.28
C ARG A 234 1.78 -23.32 15.76
N ARG A 235 1.54 -24.41 16.49
CA ARG A 235 2.22 -24.69 17.78
C ARG A 235 3.58 -25.32 17.53
#